data_AF-A0A925XVJ2-F1
#
_entry.id   AF-A0A925XVJ2-F1
#
_cell.length_a   1.000
_cell.length_b   1.000
_cell.length_c   1.000
_cell.angle_alpha   90.00
_cell.angle_beta   90.00
_cell.angle_gamma   90.00
#
_symmetry.space_group_name_H-M   'P 1'
#
loop_
_entity.id
_entity.type
_entity.pdbx_description
1 polymer ?
#
loop_
_entity_poly.entity_id
_entity_poly.type
_entity_poly.pdbx_seq_one_letter_code
_entity_poly.pdbx_strand_id
1 'polypeptide(L)' 'MRSIHRITGRGIPLTGDDIDTDRIIPARFLRCITFDGLGEQVFADDRTQPEHPFNQPHYRGAKILVT' A
#
# COMPACT_ATOMS: atom_id res chain seq x y z
N MET A 1 21.24 3.15 -5.31
CA MET A 1 20.32 2.07 -5.77
C MET A 1 20.85 0.72 -5.32
N ARG A 2 19.97 -0.17 -4.86
CA ARG A 2 20.32 -1.56 -4.53
C ARG A 2 19.87 -2.46 -5.68
N SER A 3 20.73 -3.40 -6.08
CA SER A 3 20.36 -4.43 -7.04
C SER A 3 19.30 -5.36 -6.44
N ILE A 4 18.26 -5.68 -7.20
CA ILE A 4 17.23 -6.64 -6.82
C ILE A 4 17.48 -7.93 -7.61
N HIS A 5 17.97 -8.95 -6.94
CA HIS A 5 18.21 -10.26 -7.56
C HIS A 5 17.06 -11.24 -7.35
N ARG A 6 16.39 -11.18 -6.19
CA ARG A 6 15.26 -12.05 -5.83
C ARG A 6 14.46 -11.43 -4.69
N ILE A 7 13.13 -11.45 -4.81
CA ILE A 7 12.20 -11.09 -3.74
C ILE A 7 11.29 -12.30 -3.48
N THR A 8 11.03 -12.59 -2.21
CA THR A 8 10.09 -13.63 -1.79
C THR A 8 9.32 -13.11 -0.58
N GLY A 9 8.01 -13.33 -0.57
CA GLY A 9 7.14 -12.88 0.50
C GLY A 9 5.68 -13.15 0.18
N ARG A 10 4.81 -12.85 1.15
CA ARG A 10 3.37 -12.95 0.97
C ARG A 10 2.89 -11.88 -0.01
N GLY A 11 1.99 -12.29 -0.91
CA GLY A 11 1.25 -11.41 -1.81
C GLY A 11 0.01 -10.83 -1.14
N ILE A 12 -0.33 -9.60 -1.48
CA ILE A 12 -1.62 -8.96 -1.19
C ILE A 12 -2.32 -8.70 -2.53
N PRO A 13 -3.46 -9.35 -2.81
CA PRO A 13 -4.27 -9.06 -3.98
C PRO A 13 -5.08 -7.80 -3.72
N LEU A 14 -5.04 -6.83 -4.63
CA LEU A 14 -5.82 -5.61 -4.59
C LEU A 14 -6.64 -5.53 -5.87
N THR A 15 -7.93 -5.82 -5.77
CA THR A 15 -8.83 -5.84 -6.92
C THR A 15 -9.28 -4.45 -7.32
N GLY A 16 -9.27 -4.17 -8.61
CA GLY A 16 -9.77 -2.94 -9.20
C GLY A 16 -8.78 -2.35 -10.18
N ASP A 17 -9.29 -1.75 -11.24
CA ASP A 17 -8.46 -1.11 -12.26
C ASP A 17 -8.16 0.35 -11.87
N ASP A 18 -7.29 1.00 -12.66
CA ASP A 18 -7.02 2.44 -12.59
C ASP A 18 -6.63 2.94 -11.19
N ILE A 19 -5.64 2.26 -10.58
CA ILE A 19 -5.04 2.70 -9.31
C ILE A 19 -4.14 3.92 -9.59
N ASP A 20 -4.63 5.11 -9.29
CA ASP A 20 -3.88 6.37 -9.42
C ASP A 20 -3.07 6.73 -8.16
N THR A 21 -2.34 7.85 -8.23
CA THR A 21 -1.47 8.30 -7.14
C THR A 21 -2.22 8.74 -5.89
N ASP A 22 -3.41 9.33 -6.03
CA ASP A 22 -4.21 9.78 -4.90
C ASP A 22 -4.86 8.59 -4.17
N ARG A 23 -5.23 7.53 -4.90
CA ARG A 23 -5.66 6.26 -4.31
C ARG A 23 -4.54 5.59 -3.53
N ILE A 24 -3.31 5.56 -4.06
CA ILE A 24 -2.15 5.00 -3.33
C ILE A 24 -1.85 5.81 -2.08
N ILE A 25 -1.80 7.14 -2.19
CA ILE A 25 -1.52 8.04 -1.07
C ILE A 25 -2.18 9.40 -1.32
N PRO A 26 -3.25 9.74 -0.58
CA PRO A 26 -3.94 11.01 -0.79
C PRO A 26 -3.02 12.22 -0.54
N ALA A 27 -3.10 13.23 -1.41
CA ALA A 27 -2.24 14.43 -1.35
C ALA A 27 -2.21 15.15 0.02
N ARG A 28 -3.26 15.03 0.83
CA ARG A 28 -3.31 15.60 2.20
C ARG A 28 -2.23 15.06 3.14
N PHE A 29 -1.70 13.86 2.88
CA PHE A 29 -0.63 13.25 3.65
C PHE A 29 0.77 13.65 3.16
N LEU A 30 0.87 14.29 1.99
CA LEU A 30 2.14 14.70 1.38
C LEU A 30 2.64 16.06 1.90
N ARG A 31 2.02 16.61 2.96
CA ARG A 31 2.44 17.85 3.63
C ARG A 31 3.45 17.58 4.74
N CYS A 32 4.40 16.70 4.49
CA CYS A 32 5.40 16.26 5.46
C CYS A 32 6.81 16.67 5.01
N ILE A 33 7.67 17.00 5.99
CA ILE A 33 9.07 17.38 5.73
C ILE A 33 9.91 16.13 5.47
N THR A 34 9.54 15.00 6.08
CA THR A 34 10.18 13.68 5.89
C THR A 34 9.17 12.68 5.34
N PHE A 35 9.65 11.54 4.83
CA PHE A 35 8.81 10.45 4.34
C PHE A 35 8.39 9.46 5.43
N ASP A 36 8.73 9.75 6.69
CA ASP A 36 8.44 8.87 7.81
C ASP A 36 6.92 8.76 8.03
N GLY A 37 6.42 7.55 8.26
CA GLY A 37 5.00 7.31 8.52
C GLY A 37 4.08 7.33 7.30
N LEU A 38 4.55 7.73 6.11
CA LEU A 38 3.70 7.74 4.90
C LEU A 38 3.14 6.36 4.55
N GLY A 39 3.91 5.30 4.81
CA GLY A 39 3.46 3.92 4.59
C GLY A 39 2.21 3.54 5.39
N GLU A 40 1.96 4.19 6.53
CA GLU A 40 0.76 3.97 7.34
C GLU A 40 -0.51 4.51 6.67
N GLN A 41 -0.35 5.46 5.76
CA GLN A 41 -1.43 6.14 5.04
C GLN A 41 -1.63 5.59 3.62
N VAL A 42 -0.96 4.48 3.27
CA VAL A 42 -1.16 3.81 1.98
C VAL A 42 -2.62 3.37 1.85
N PHE A 43 -3.26 3.69 0.73
CA PHE A 43 -4.67 3.40 0.45
C PHE A 43 -5.62 3.90 1.56
N ALA A 44 -5.33 5.04 2.20
CA ALA A 44 -6.08 5.51 3.36
C ALA A 44 -7.59 5.64 3.12
N ASP A 45 -8.00 6.12 1.94
CA ASP A 45 -9.41 6.26 1.58
C ASP A 45 -10.06 4.90 1.28
N ASP A 46 -9.43 4.05 0.48
CA ASP A 46 -9.94 2.70 0.15
C ASP A 46 -10.01 1.80 1.40
N ARG A 47 -9.09 1.97 2.36
CA ARG A 47 -9.07 1.24 3.65
C ARG A 47 -10.20 1.61 4.60
N THR A 48 -11.06 2.58 4.26
CA THR A 48 -12.32 2.77 4.98
C THR A 48 -13.28 1.58 4.78
N GLN A 49 -13.11 0.81 3.71
CA GLN A 49 -13.81 -0.44 3.47
C GLN A 49 -13.23 -1.57 4.34
N PRO A 50 -14.00 -2.20 5.24
CA PRO A 50 -13.50 -3.24 6.15
C PRO A 50 -12.84 -4.43 5.44
N GLU A 51 -13.35 -4.78 4.27
CA GLU A 51 -12.87 -5.87 3.42
C GLU A 51 -11.58 -5.53 2.65
N HIS A 52 -11.11 -4.27 2.69
CA HIS A 52 -9.93 -3.87 1.96
C HIS A 52 -8.73 -4.76 2.36
N PRO A 53 -7.97 -5.32 1.39
CA PRO A 53 -6.90 -6.28 1.67
C PRO A 53 -5.87 -5.80 2.72
N PHE A 54 -5.53 -4.51 2.75
CA PHE A 54 -4.59 -3.96 3.73
C PHE A 54 -5.11 -4.01 5.19
N ASN A 55 -6.42 -4.16 5.40
CA ASN A 55 -7.02 -4.29 6.72
C ASN A 55 -7.04 -5.74 7.21
N GLN A 56 -6.88 -6.72 6.32
CA GLN A 56 -7.02 -8.13 6.66
C GLN A 56 -5.75 -8.64 7.38
N PRO A 57 -5.86 -9.22 8.60
CA PRO A 57 -4.70 -9.63 9.39
C PRO A 57 -3.78 -10.63 8.69
N HIS A 58 -4.32 -11.47 7.81
CA HIS A 58 -3.55 -12.48 7.09
C HIS A 58 -2.67 -11.89 5.98
N TYR A 59 -2.88 -10.65 5.54
CA TYR A 59 -1.96 -9.96 4.62
C TYR A 59 -0.91 -9.10 5.34
N ARG A 60 -0.92 -9.04 6.68
CA ARG A 60 0.10 -8.28 7.45
C ARG A 60 1.51 -8.78 7.13
N GLY A 61 2.41 -7.84 6.88
CA GLY A 61 3.80 -8.13 6.52
C GLY A 61 4.01 -8.64 5.09
N ALA A 62 2.98 -8.56 4.22
CA ALA A 62 3.13 -8.81 2.79
C ALA A 62 4.20 -7.90 2.17
N LYS A 63 4.89 -8.42 1.16
CA LYS A 63 6.00 -7.75 0.47
C LYS A 63 5.72 -7.51 -1.01
N ILE A 64 4.67 -8.11 -1.53
CA ILE A 64 4.35 -8.14 -2.95
C ILE A 64 2.89 -7.71 -3.08
N LEU A 65 2.64 -6.63 -3.81
CA LEU A 65 1.30 -6.19 -4.20
C LEU A 65 0.96 -6.78 -5.56
N VAL A 66 -0.25 -7.29 -5.72
CA VAL A 66 -0.79 -7.81 -6.99
C VAL A 66 -2.07 -7.06 -7.28
N THR A 67 -2.14 -6.39 -8.43
CA THR A 67 -3.26 -5.54 -8.86
C THR A 67 -3.82 -6.07 -10.16
#